data_AF-A0AA36CZ48-F1
#
_entry.id   AF-A0AA36CZ48-F1
#
_cell.length_a   1.000
_cell.length_b   1.000
_cell.length_c   1.000
_cell.angle_alpha   90.00
_cell.angle_beta   90.00
_cell.angle_gamma   90.00
#
_symmetry.space_group_name_H-M   'P 1'
#
loop_
_entity.id
_entity.type
_entity.pdbx_description
1 polymer ?
#
loop_
_entity_poly.entity_id
_entity_poly.type
_entity_poly.pdbx_seq_one_letter_code
_entity_poly.pdbx_strand_id
1 'polypeptide(L)'
;MVLAANVVLCVNSVIGYTCNGTLIYLIVKNPKSQMVGYGALLGYCSLFAQSTILLAYHFIYRYACICKPNWLTLIHKKRVIALLGMAYLGYFGLWVVFVHSFIGPTPEFFDRINEGLHAFSGLYPNETAIIGDNYLIRDTTGLHFNMRPWIALAACMTMMSSMFCVIFVCGWKMHEKLRSAEMSSVRGYRLQKQLFQALMIQFIVPIILEYIPCTSIFLVPMLGEEVNLEWATMCISLYPIFEPLAVIYFVKEYRLTLRRAIFGTSARGSSVSTTAEVTNQHSNSDSQMNSSTTKKSQN
;
A
#
# COMPACT_ATOMS: atom_id res chain seq x y z
N MET A 1 -12.33 7.19 -7.75
CA MET A 1 -11.51 7.38 -8.96
C MET A 1 -11.37 8.85 -9.34
N VAL A 2 -12.44 9.65 -9.42
CA VAL A 2 -12.36 11.09 -9.73
C VAL A 2 -11.61 11.90 -8.66
N LEU A 3 -11.75 11.58 -7.37
CA LEU A 3 -10.99 12.27 -6.32
C LEU A 3 -9.49 11.94 -6.37
N ALA A 4 -9.13 10.68 -6.63
CA ALA A 4 -7.74 10.26 -6.82
C ALA A 4 -7.15 10.82 -8.12
N ALA A 5 -7.93 10.86 -9.20
CA ALA A 5 -7.53 11.49 -10.46
C ALA A 5 -7.37 13.01 -10.29
N ASN A 6 -8.24 13.68 -9.52
CA ASN A 6 -8.10 15.10 -9.22
C ASN A 6 -6.92 15.38 -8.29
N VAL A 7 -6.59 14.49 -7.34
CA VAL A 7 -5.36 14.59 -6.53
C VAL A 7 -4.13 14.36 -7.39
N VAL A 8 -4.15 13.39 -8.31
CA VAL A 8 -3.05 13.13 -9.27
C VAL A 8 -2.91 14.27 -10.30
N LEU A 9 -4.01 14.87 -10.76
CA LEU A 9 -4.03 16.06 -11.64
C LEU A 9 -3.66 17.36 -10.92
N CYS A 10 -3.89 17.47 -9.61
CA CYS A 10 -3.38 18.60 -8.81
C CYS A 10 -1.86 18.49 -8.58
N VAL A 11 -1.29 17.32 -8.82
CA VAL A 11 0.12 16.97 -8.64
C VAL A 11 0.85 16.94 -9.99
N ASN A 12 0.55 17.92 -10.86
CA ASN A 12 1.27 18.15 -12.12
C ASN A 12 2.75 18.60 -11.92
N SER A 13 3.35 18.45 -10.73
CA SER A 13 4.60 19.11 -10.36
C SER A 13 5.40 18.43 -9.23
N VAL A 14 5.33 17.10 -9.08
CA VAL A 14 6.34 16.39 -8.27
C VAL A 14 7.69 16.57 -8.98
N ILE A 15 8.48 17.51 -8.51
CA ILE A 15 9.83 17.78 -8.99
C ILE A 15 10.74 17.57 -7.80
N GLY A 16 11.56 16.53 -7.89
CA GLY A 16 12.64 16.26 -6.97
C GLY A 16 13.85 17.00 -7.48
N TYR A 17 14.21 18.09 -6.83
CA TYR A 17 15.39 18.86 -7.17
C TYR A 17 16.29 19.00 -5.95
N THR A 18 17.59 18.85 -6.18
CA THR A 18 18.61 18.97 -5.16
C THR A 18 19.56 20.08 -5.58
N CYS A 19 19.75 21.07 -4.70
CA CYS A 19 20.69 22.17 -4.94
C CYS A 19 21.42 22.50 -3.64
N ASN A 20 22.75 22.40 -3.68
CA ASN A 20 23.64 22.77 -2.57
C ASN A 20 23.24 22.16 -1.21
N GLY A 21 22.83 20.89 -1.18
CA GLY A 21 22.40 20.19 0.04
C GLY A 21 20.97 20.54 0.51
N THR A 22 20.18 21.18 -0.34
CA THR A 22 18.76 21.46 -0.10
C THR A 22 17.91 20.42 -0.79
N LEU A 23 16.99 19.80 -0.06
CA LEU A 23 16.01 18.88 -0.63
C LEU A 23 14.74 19.66 -0.98
N ILE A 24 14.38 19.65 -2.26
CA ILE A 24 13.03 20.00 -2.71
C ILE A 24 12.32 18.69 -3.04
N TYR A 25 11.37 18.29 -2.18
CA TYR A 25 10.71 16.98 -2.24
C TYR A 25 9.45 16.99 -3.09
N LEU A 26 8.61 18.02 -2.91
CA LEU A 26 7.34 18.16 -3.62
C LEU A 26 7.04 19.63 -3.90
N ILE A 27 6.55 19.91 -5.11
CA ILE A 27 6.14 21.26 -5.54
C ILE A 27 4.70 21.20 -6.07
N VAL A 28 3.88 22.18 -5.71
CA VAL A 28 2.62 22.47 -6.41
C VAL A 28 2.79 23.82 -7.09
N LYS A 29 2.64 23.84 -8.41
CA LYS A 29 2.67 25.07 -9.21
C LYS A 29 1.33 25.79 -9.13
N ASN A 30 1.37 27.10 -8.92
CA ASN A 30 0.20 27.99 -8.94
C ASN A 30 -0.98 27.48 -8.10
N PRO A 31 -0.79 27.15 -6.81
CA PRO A 31 -1.89 26.72 -5.97
C PRO A 31 -2.89 27.87 -5.75
N LYS A 32 -4.17 27.56 -5.56
CA LYS A 32 -5.20 28.57 -5.21
C LYS A 32 -4.81 29.41 -4.00
N SER A 33 -4.11 28.81 -3.03
CA SER A 33 -3.36 29.49 -1.97
C SER A 33 -2.21 28.59 -1.51
N GLN A 34 -1.12 29.18 -1.02
CA GLN A 34 0.04 28.42 -0.54
C GLN A 34 -0.34 27.44 0.59
N MET A 35 -1.25 27.83 1.49
CA MET A 35 -1.74 26.96 2.56
C MET A 35 -2.47 25.73 2.03
N VAL A 36 -3.32 25.90 1.01
CA VAL A 36 -4.04 24.78 0.39
C VAL A 36 -3.07 23.86 -0.35
N GLY A 37 -2.11 24.44 -1.08
CA GLY A 37 -1.06 23.66 -1.75
C GLY A 37 -0.21 22.86 -0.76
N TYR A 38 0.22 23.49 0.33
CA TYR A 38 1.01 22.83 1.37
C TYR A 38 0.24 21.71 2.07
N GLY A 39 -1.03 21.94 2.41
CA GLY A 39 -1.91 20.91 2.98
C GLY A 39 -2.12 19.73 2.03
N ALA A 40 -2.25 19.99 0.73
CA ALA A 40 -2.35 18.93 -0.28
C ALA A 40 -1.07 18.10 -0.36
N LEU A 41 0.11 18.75 -0.32
CA LEU A 41 1.40 18.06 -0.32
C LEU A 41 1.61 17.21 0.94
N LEU A 42 1.26 17.75 2.12
CA LEU A 42 1.32 16.99 3.38
C LEU A 42 0.39 15.78 3.33
N GLY A 43 -0.83 15.95 2.83
CA GLY A 43 -1.78 14.87 2.63
C GLY A 43 -1.22 13.80 1.68
N TYR A 44 -0.64 14.21 0.56
CA TYR A 44 -0.04 13.30 -0.42
C TYR A 44 1.12 12.48 0.18
N CYS A 45 2.07 13.14 0.85
CA CYS A 45 3.18 12.46 1.53
C CYS A 45 2.69 11.52 2.65
N SER A 46 1.61 11.88 3.33
CA SER A 46 1.05 11.03 4.40
C SER A 46 0.29 9.83 3.85
N LEU A 47 -0.38 9.97 2.70
CA LEU A 47 -1.05 8.86 2.02
C LEU A 47 -0.05 7.80 1.52
N PHE A 48 1.16 8.21 1.12
CA PHE A 48 2.27 7.31 0.82
C PHE A 48 2.62 6.43 2.02
N ALA A 49 2.88 7.03 3.19
CA ALA A 49 3.18 6.25 4.40
C ALA A 49 2.01 5.35 4.81
N GLN A 50 0.79 5.80 4.49
CA GLN A 50 -0.42 5.06 4.76
C GLN A 50 -0.59 3.81 3.89
N SER A 51 -0.05 3.81 2.67
CA SER A 51 -0.04 2.63 1.80
C SER A 51 0.76 1.48 2.45
N THR A 52 1.87 1.80 3.12
CA THR A 52 2.75 0.81 3.77
C THR A 52 2.06 0.09 4.94
N ILE A 53 1.39 0.83 5.83
CA ILE A 53 0.66 0.20 6.97
C ILE A 53 -0.54 -0.62 6.47
N LEU A 54 -1.23 -0.17 5.41
CA LEU A 54 -2.30 -0.95 4.80
C LEU A 54 -1.77 -2.28 4.26
N LEU A 55 -0.62 -2.24 3.57
CA LEU A 55 0.06 -3.43 3.08
C LEU A 55 0.45 -4.38 4.22
N ALA A 56 0.98 -3.84 5.33
CA ALA A 56 1.26 -4.65 6.52
C ALA A 56 -0.01 -5.31 7.08
N TYR A 57 -1.14 -4.61 7.14
CA TYR A 57 -2.43 -5.19 7.55
C TYR A 57 -2.88 -6.31 6.63
N HIS A 58 -2.71 -6.18 5.32
CA HIS A 58 -3.00 -7.25 4.37
C HIS A 58 -2.14 -8.50 4.64
N PHE A 59 -0.84 -8.34 4.91
CA PHE A 59 0.05 -9.45 5.25
C PHE A 59 -0.31 -10.10 6.59
N ILE A 60 -0.64 -9.31 7.62
CA ILE A 60 -1.10 -9.82 8.93
C ILE A 60 -2.39 -10.62 8.76
N TYR A 61 -3.36 -10.09 8.02
CA TYR A 61 -4.64 -10.76 7.80
C TYR A 61 -4.45 -12.09 7.06
N ARG A 62 -3.62 -12.11 6.01
CA ARG A 62 -3.28 -13.35 5.29
C ARG A 62 -2.56 -14.36 6.18
N TYR A 63 -1.61 -13.88 6.98
CA TYR A 63 -0.93 -14.72 7.97
C TYR A 63 -1.93 -15.34 8.95
N ALA A 64 -2.90 -14.58 9.46
CA ALA A 64 -3.96 -15.12 10.32
C ALA A 64 -4.77 -16.20 9.61
N CYS A 65 -5.19 -15.98 8.36
CA CYS A 65 -5.94 -16.95 7.57
C CYS A 65 -5.20 -18.28 7.35
N ILE A 66 -3.89 -18.25 7.11
CA ILE A 66 -3.10 -19.43 6.72
C ILE A 66 -2.45 -20.12 7.92
N CYS A 67 -1.89 -19.36 8.84
CA CYS A 67 -1.06 -19.88 9.92
C CYS A 67 -1.80 -19.95 11.26
N LYS A 68 -2.79 -19.09 11.51
CA LYS A 68 -3.44 -18.94 12.82
C LYS A 68 -4.96 -18.68 12.71
N PRO A 69 -5.78 -19.67 12.33
CA PRO A 69 -7.22 -19.49 12.14
C PRO A 69 -7.96 -18.92 13.37
N ASN A 70 -7.48 -19.24 14.59
CA ASN A 70 -8.05 -18.71 15.83
C ASN A 70 -7.99 -17.17 15.91
N TRP A 71 -6.97 -16.54 15.31
CA TRP A 71 -6.84 -15.08 15.27
C TRP A 71 -7.91 -14.45 14.39
N LEU A 72 -8.43 -15.17 13.40
CA LEU A 72 -9.46 -14.68 12.50
C LEU A 72 -10.75 -14.35 13.26
N THR A 73 -11.10 -15.15 14.28
CA THR A 73 -12.26 -14.88 15.14
C THR A 73 -12.07 -13.63 15.99
N LEU A 74 -10.83 -13.28 16.33
CA LEU A 74 -10.49 -12.07 17.07
C LEU A 74 -10.53 -10.84 16.15
N ILE A 75 -9.90 -10.91 14.97
CA ILE A 75 -9.84 -9.82 13.99
C ILE A 75 -11.23 -9.38 13.54
N HIS A 76 -12.16 -10.32 13.35
CA HIS A 76 -13.53 -10.00 12.94
C HIS A 76 -14.41 -9.39 14.06
N LYS A 77 -13.93 -9.32 15.30
CA LYS A 77 -14.68 -8.61 16.36
C LYS A 77 -14.71 -7.12 16.05
N LYS A 78 -15.90 -6.52 16.06
CA LYS A 78 -16.12 -5.08 15.79
C LYS A 78 -15.16 -4.17 16.58
N ARG A 79 -14.91 -4.51 17.86
CA ARG A 79 -13.97 -3.76 18.72
C ARG A 79 -12.53 -3.79 18.18
N VAL A 80 -12.07 -4.94 17.66
CA VAL A 80 -10.72 -5.08 17.11
C VAL A 80 -10.61 -4.35 15.77
N ILE A 81 -11.61 -4.45 14.90
CA ILE A 81 -11.66 -3.68 13.65
C ILE A 81 -11.60 -2.18 13.94
N ALA A 82 -12.37 -1.70 14.92
CA ALA A 82 -12.34 -0.30 15.34
C ALA A 82 -10.95 0.10 15.86
N LEU A 83 -10.30 -0.73 16.69
CA LEU A 83 -8.95 -0.49 17.17
C LEU A 83 -7.92 -0.43 16.03
N LEU A 84 -7.99 -1.35 15.06
CA LEU A 84 -7.12 -1.35 13.88
C LEU A 84 -7.33 -0.10 13.02
N GLY A 85 -8.59 0.33 12.85
CA GLY A 85 -8.93 1.58 12.17
C GLY A 85 -8.41 2.81 12.90
N MET A 86 -8.52 2.86 14.23
CA MET A 86 -7.95 3.95 15.04
C MET A 86 -6.42 3.95 14.98
N ALA A 87 -5.76 2.78 15.05
CA ALA A 87 -4.31 2.68 14.90
C ALA A 87 -3.86 3.15 13.51
N TYR A 88 -4.62 2.82 12.46
CA TYR A 88 -4.38 3.30 11.11
C TYR A 88 -4.48 4.83 11.02
N LEU A 89 -5.57 5.44 11.51
CA LEU A 89 -5.73 6.90 11.53
C LEU A 89 -4.69 7.59 12.43
N GLY A 90 -4.31 6.97 13.55
CA GLY A 90 -3.26 7.44 14.45
C GLY A 90 -1.90 7.48 13.76
N TYR A 91 -1.56 6.44 12.98
CA TYR A 91 -0.34 6.42 12.18
C TYR A 91 -0.31 7.56 11.14
N PHE A 92 -1.43 7.82 10.45
CA PHE A 92 -1.56 8.96 9.53
C PHE A 92 -1.35 10.29 10.25
N GLY A 93 -2.01 10.50 11.39
CA GLY A 93 -1.88 11.73 12.17
C GLY A 93 -0.46 11.96 12.69
N LEU A 94 0.17 10.91 13.23
CA LEU A 94 1.57 10.96 13.66
C LEU A 94 2.49 11.34 12.50
N TRP A 95 2.29 10.76 11.31
CA TRP A 95 3.08 11.09 10.14
C TRP A 95 2.92 12.56 9.71
N VAL A 96 1.68 13.06 9.62
CA VAL A 96 1.40 14.46 9.29
C VAL A 96 2.10 15.42 10.26
N VAL A 97 1.93 15.19 11.57
CA VAL A 97 2.54 16.03 12.61
C VAL A 97 4.06 16.02 12.47
N PHE A 98 4.63 14.85 12.21
CA PHE A 98 6.06 14.67 12.14
C PHE A 98 6.67 15.35 10.89
N VAL A 99 6.09 15.14 9.70
CA VAL A 99 6.52 15.82 8.47
C VAL A 99 6.36 17.33 8.59
N HIS A 100 5.24 17.82 9.14
CA HIS A 100 5.04 19.25 9.34
C HIS A 100 6.09 19.86 10.30
N SER A 101 6.38 19.17 11.41
CA SER A 101 7.28 19.69 12.44
C SER A 101 8.74 19.69 11.99
N PHE A 102 9.18 18.68 11.23
CA PHE A 102 10.60 18.44 10.96
C PHE A 102 11.02 18.57 9.48
N ILE A 103 10.08 18.62 8.53
CA ILE A 103 10.33 18.80 7.07
C ILE A 103 9.46 19.96 6.51
N GLY A 104 8.83 20.73 7.40
CA GLY A 104 8.07 21.92 7.01
C GLY A 104 8.99 23.05 6.57
N PRO A 105 8.61 23.80 5.51
CA PRO A 105 9.44 24.86 4.96
C PRO A 105 9.67 25.97 5.99
N THR A 106 10.92 26.40 6.13
CA THR A 106 11.32 27.54 6.96
C THR A 106 11.55 28.77 6.09
N PRO A 107 11.56 29.99 6.67
CA PRO A 107 11.96 31.19 5.92
C PRO A 107 13.35 31.03 5.27
N GLU A 108 14.31 30.48 6.02
CA GLU A 108 15.68 30.19 5.57
C GLU A 108 15.74 29.18 4.40
N PHE A 109 14.78 28.26 4.33
CA PHE A 109 14.64 27.35 3.19
C PHE A 109 14.25 28.11 1.93
N PHE A 110 13.27 29.01 2.01
CA PHE A 110 12.80 29.77 0.85
C PHE A 110 13.85 30.73 0.29
N ASP A 111 14.63 31.38 1.15
CA ASP A 111 15.71 32.27 0.71
C ASP A 111 16.77 31.52 -0.11
N ARG A 112 17.07 30.28 0.29
CA ARG A 112 18.12 29.48 -0.34
C ARG A 112 17.71 28.81 -1.63
N ILE A 113 16.45 28.38 -1.73
CA ILE A 113 15.97 27.73 -2.95
C ILE A 113 15.58 28.72 -4.03
N ASN A 114 15.46 30.02 -3.73
CA ASN A 114 14.91 31.01 -4.66
C ASN A 114 15.63 30.95 -6.03
N GLU A 115 16.95 31.13 -6.03
CA GLU A 115 17.76 31.11 -7.27
C GLU A 115 17.71 29.74 -7.99
N GLY A 116 17.84 28.63 -7.24
CA GLY A 116 17.80 27.28 -7.81
C GLY A 116 16.44 26.89 -8.38
N LEU A 117 15.35 27.27 -7.70
CA LEU A 117 13.98 27.06 -8.14
C LEU A 117 13.69 27.85 -9.41
N HIS A 118 14.18 29.08 -9.50
CA HIS A 118 14.10 29.90 -10.71
C HIS A 118 14.83 29.28 -11.89
N ALA A 119 16.10 28.92 -11.69
CA ALA A 119 16.93 28.36 -12.74
C ALA A 119 16.34 27.04 -13.28
N PHE A 120 15.77 26.21 -12.41
CA PHE A 120 15.22 24.91 -12.78
C PHE A 120 13.81 24.99 -13.37
N SER A 121 12.90 25.75 -12.72
CA SER A 121 11.46 25.70 -13.02
C SER A 121 10.87 26.99 -13.59
N GLY A 122 11.63 28.09 -13.53
CA GLY A 122 11.16 29.43 -13.89
C GLY A 122 10.17 30.05 -12.90
N LEU A 123 9.95 29.44 -11.73
CA LEU A 123 8.92 29.84 -10.77
C LEU A 123 9.48 30.48 -9.52
N TYR A 124 8.71 31.40 -8.95
CA TYR A 124 9.04 32.04 -7.67
C TYR A 124 8.48 31.22 -6.48
N PRO A 125 9.10 31.28 -5.29
CA PRO A 125 8.57 30.67 -4.07
C PRO A 125 7.13 31.10 -3.72
N ASN A 126 6.74 32.34 -4.04
CA ASN A 126 5.38 32.85 -3.81
C ASN A 126 4.33 32.24 -4.76
N GLU A 127 4.74 31.67 -5.89
CA GLU A 127 3.90 31.00 -6.89
C GLU A 127 3.80 29.48 -6.66
N THR A 128 4.47 28.98 -5.62
CA THR A 128 4.58 27.55 -5.36
C THR A 128 4.22 27.21 -3.91
N ALA A 129 3.73 25.99 -3.71
CA ALA A 129 3.75 25.37 -2.38
C ALA A 129 4.80 24.26 -2.40
N ILE A 130 5.63 24.20 -1.37
CA ILE A 130 6.80 23.32 -1.33
C ILE A 130 6.87 22.58 0.00
N ILE A 131 7.26 21.29 -0.07
CA ILE A 131 7.78 20.54 1.07
C ILE A 131 9.26 20.28 0.81
N GLY A 132 10.10 20.68 1.76
CA GLY A 132 11.55 20.57 1.65
C GLY A 132 12.22 21.19 2.87
N ASP A 133 13.48 20.83 3.08
CA ASP A 133 14.32 21.40 4.11
C ASP A 133 15.80 21.35 3.66
N ASN A 134 16.63 22.16 4.31
CA ASN A 134 18.07 22.25 4.05
C ASN A 134 18.79 21.20 4.88
N TYR A 135 19.42 20.19 4.28
CA TYR A 135 20.23 19.19 5.01
C TYR A 135 21.57 19.75 5.47
N LEU A 136 22.11 20.70 4.69
CA LEU A 136 23.38 21.36 4.93
C LEU A 136 23.15 22.86 5.03
N ILE A 137 23.68 23.53 6.06
CA ILE A 137 23.64 24.98 6.25
C ILE A 137 25.06 25.53 6.10
N ARG A 138 25.24 26.58 5.30
CA ARG A 138 26.52 27.30 5.18
C ARG A 138 26.43 28.59 5.98
N ASP A 139 27.31 28.75 6.96
CA ASP A 139 27.44 29.96 7.76
C ASP A 139 28.87 30.55 7.65
N THR A 140 29.16 31.58 8.44
CA THR A 140 30.48 32.24 8.49
C THR A 140 31.61 31.34 8.98
N THR A 141 31.28 30.21 9.62
CA THR A 141 32.24 29.26 10.20
C THR A 141 32.45 28.00 9.34
N GLY A 142 31.60 27.78 8.34
CA GLY A 142 31.76 26.69 7.37
C GLY A 142 30.43 26.05 6.95
N LEU A 143 30.50 24.79 6.55
CA LEU A 143 29.35 23.97 6.18
C LEU A 143 28.98 23.05 7.35
N HIS A 144 27.74 23.12 7.82
CA HIS A 144 27.23 22.36 8.96
C HIS A 144 25.99 21.55 8.59
N PHE A 145 25.75 20.45 9.31
CA PHE A 145 24.53 19.66 9.15
C PHE A 145 23.37 20.28 9.91
N ASN A 146 22.22 20.45 9.24
CA ASN A 146 20.98 20.80 9.90
C ASN A 146 20.34 19.55 10.48
N MET A 147 20.41 19.35 11.80
CA MET A 147 19.92 18.12 12.45
C MET A 147 18.42 17.88 12.28
N ARG A 148 17.62 18.92 12.00
CA ARG A 148 16.16 18.83 11.90
C ARG A 148 15.67 17.84 10.81
N PRO A 149 16.06 17.98 9.53
CA PRO A 149 15.70 17.01 8.49
C PRO A 149 16.31 15.62 8.70
N TRP A 150 17.47 15.52 9.37
CA TRP A 150 18.07 14.22 9.70
C TRP A 150 17.26 13.43 10.72
N ILE A 151 16.82 14.11 11.80
CA ILE A 151 15.90 13.53 12.79
C ILE A 151 14.60 13.12 12.10
N ALA A 152 14.11 13.95 11.17
CA ALA A 152 12.92 13.66 10.40
C ALA A 152 13.08 12.37 9.58
N LEU A 153 14.15 12.31 8.79
CA LEU A 153 14.44 11.17 7.93
C LEU A 153 14.63 9.89 8.73
N ALA A 154 15.38 9.95 9.85
CA ALA A 154 15.65 8.80 10.70
C ALA A 154 14.35 8.20 11.27
N ALA A 155 13.42 9.04 11.75
CA ALA A 155 12.16 8.55 12.29
C ALA A 155 11.22 8.01 11.19
N CYS A 156 11.11 8.70 10.05
CA CYS A 156 10.35 8.20 8.89
C CYS A 156 10.87 6.82 8.44
N MET A 157 12.19 6.68 8.29
CA MET A 157 12.84 5.42 7.94
C MET A 157 12.59 4.33 8.99
N THR A 158 12.63 4.68 10.27
CA THR A 158 12.36 3.74 11.37
C THR A 158 10.90 3.25 11.33
N MET A 159 9.95 4.17 11.17
CA MET A 159 8.52 3.84 11.05
C MET A 159 8.27 2.91 9.85
N MET A 160 8.80 3.25 8.67
CA MET A 160 8.65 2.42 7.48
C MET A 160 9.33 1.05 7.63
N SER A 161 10.57 1.01 8.13
CA SER A 161 11.32 -0.23 8.34
C SER A 161 10.61 -1.18 9.29
N SER A 162 9.93 -0.65 10.33
CA SER A 162 9.13 -1.46 11.24
C SER A 162 7.97 -2.16 10.53
N MET A 163 7.29 -1.48 9.59
CA MET A 163 6.20 -2.07 8.81
C MET A 163 6.73 -3.10 7.82
N PHE A 164 7.85 -2.83 7.15
CA PHE A 164 8.51 -3.82 6.28
C PHE A 164 8.96 -5.06 7.04
N CYS A 165 9.44 -4.90 8.27
CA CYS A 165 9.79 -6.03 9.13
C CYS A 165 8.57 -6.92 9.39
N VAL A 166 7.42 -6.32 9.72
CA VAL A 166 6.15 -7.06 9.89
C VAL A 166 5.76 -7.79 8.60
N ILE A 167 5.80 -7.11 7.45
CA ILE A 167 5.50 -7.69 6.14
C ILE A 167 6.41 -8.90 5.87
N PHE A 168 7.71 -8.74 6.08
CA PHE A 168 8.70 -9.80 5.85
C PHE A 168 8.49 -11.00 6.77
N VAL A 169 8.30 -10.78 8.07
CA VAL A 169 8.06 -11.86 9.05
C VAL A 169 6.77 -12.61 8.75
N CYS A 170 5.68 -11.90 8.45
CA CYS A 170 4.40 -12.52 8.07
C CYS A 170 4.53 -13.29 6.75
N GLY A 171 5.20 -12.72 5.75
CA GLY A 171 5.46 -13.34 4.46
C GLY A 171 6.29 -14.62 4.59
N TRP A 172 7.37 -14.58 5.39
CA TRP A 172 8.24 -15.72 5.63
C TRP A 172 7.50 -16.89 6.29
N LYS A 173 6.76 -16.62 7.37
CA LYS A 173 5.97 -17.66 8.07
C LYS A 173 4.89 -18.27 7.19
N MET A 174 4.24 -17.44 6.35
CA MET A 174 3.26 -17.91 5.38
C MET A 174 3.90 -18.81 4.33
N HIS A 175 5.05 -18.41 3.78
CA HIS A 175 5.81 -19.22 2.84
C HIS A 175 6.19 -20.59 3.42
N GLU A 176 6.69 -20.63 4.66
CA GLU A 176 7.03 -21.87 5.36
C GLU A 176 5.80 -22.78 5.53
N LYS A 177 4.68 -22.22 6.00
CA LYS A 177 3.44 -22.98 6.20
C LYS A 177 2.91 -23.52 4.88
N LEU A 178 2.92 -22.72 3.82
CA LEU A 178 2.48 -23.14 2.49
C LEU A 178 3.38 -24.25 1.94
N ARG A 179 4.71 -24.13 2.06
CA ARG A 179 5.65 -25.19 1.63
C ARG A 179 5.39 -26.51 2.34
N SER A 180 5.14 -26.49 3.66
CA SER A 180 4.80 -27.70 4.42
C SER A 180 3.46 -28.32 3.98
N ALA A 181 2.47 -27.49 3.64
CA ALA A 181 1.15 -27.95 3.24
C ALA A 181 1.12 -28.52 1.81
N GLU A 182 2.02 -28.07 0.91
CA GLU A 182 2.20 -28.63 -0.43
C GLU A 182 2.45 -30.14 -0.40
N MET A 183 3.21 -30.60 0.59
CA MET A 183 3.51 -32.02 0.81
C MET A 183 2.28 -32.84 1.23
N SER A 184 1.18 -32.19 1.65
CA SER A 184 -0.03 -32.83 2.22
C SER A 184 -1.27 -32.82 1.31
N SER A 185 -1.21 -32.24 0.09
CA SER A 185 -2.26 -32.31 -0.96
C SER A 185 -3.68 -31.82 -0.57
N VAL A 186 -3.81 -30.77 0.25
CA VAL A 186 -5.15 -30.25 0.63
C VAL A 186 -5.72 -29.32 -0.45
N ARG A 187 -6.98 -29.51 -0.91
CA ARG A 187 -7.61 -28.72 -1.99
C ARG A 187 -7.65 -27.19 -1.75
N GLY A 188 -7.75 -26.75 -0.50
CA GLY A 188 -7.68 -25.32 -0.11
C GLY A 188 -6.28 -24.69 -0.27
N TYR A 189 -5.23 -25.50 -0.42
CA TYR A 189 -3.84 -25.07 -0.55
C TYR A 189 -3.58 -24.23 -1.80
N ARG A 190 -4.06 -24.69 -2.96
CA ARG A 190 -3.76 -24.05 -4.26
C ARG A 190 -4.28 -22.61 -4.32
N LEU A 191 -5.46 -22.37 -3.73
CA LEU A 191 -6.06 -21.05 -3.66
C LEU A 191 -5.24 -20.11 -2.75
N GLN A 192 -4.86 -20.56 -1.55
CA GLN A 192 -4.04 -19.75 -0.64
C GLN A 192 -2.65 -19.45 -1.22
N LYS A 193 -2.03 -20.41 -1.92
CA LYS A 193 -0.76 -20.21 -2.64
C LYS A 193 -0.88 -19.14 -3.72
N GLN A 194 -1.92 -19.21 -4.55
CA GLN A 194 -2.19 -18.21 -5.60
C GLN A 194 -2.40 -16.81 -5.01
N LEU A 195 -3.19 -16.70 -3.95
CA LEU A 195 -3.45 -15.41 -3.28
C LEU A 195 -2.19 -14.84 -2.62
N PHE A 196 -1.32 -15.69 -2.06
CA PHE A 196 -0.03 -15.27 -1.53
C PHE A 196 0.93 -14.80 -2.63
N GLN A 197 1.04 -15.55 -3.74
CA GLN A 197 1.87 -15.15 -4.87
C GLN A 197 1.42 -13.81 -5.46
N ALA A 198 0.11 -13.61 -5.60
CA ALA A 198 -0.44 -12.33 -6.03
C ALA A 198 -0.08 -11.19 -5.07
N LEU A 199 -0.16 -11.43 -3.75
CA LEU A 199 0.21 -10.44 -2.74
C LEU A 199 1.71 -10.09 -2.78
N MET A 200 2.59 -11.08 -3.00
CA MET A 200 4.03 -10.84 -3.16
C MET A 200 4.32 -9.99 -4.40
N ILE A 201 3.62 -10.25 -5.50
CA ILE A 201 3.81 -9.46 -6.72
C ILE A 201 3.28 -8.04 -6.55
N GLN A 202 2.12 -7.88 -5.88
CA GLN A 202 1.60 -6.56 -5.53
C GLN A 202 2.56 -5.79 -4.61
N PHE A 203 3.33 -6.47 -3.77
CA PHE A 203 4.36 -5.86 -2.93
C PHE A 203 5.61 -5.41 -3.71
N ILE A 204 5.97 -6.08 -4.81
CA ILE A 204 7.15 -5.72 -5.63
C ILE A 204 6.93 -4.40 -6.39
N VAL A 205 5.71 -4.15 -6.86
CA VAL A 205 5.37 -2.94 -7.63
C VAL A 205 5.69 -1.64 -6.87
N PRO A 206 5.20 -1.42 -5.63
CA PRO A 206 5.55 -0.23 -4.86
C PRO A 206 7.04 -0.20 -4.50
N ILE A 207 7.75 -1.34 -4.36
CA ILE A 207 9.21 -1.30 -4.18
C ILE A 207 9.90 -0.58 -5.34
N ILE A 208 9.55 -0.96 -6.56
CA ILE A 208 10.22 -0.46 -7.76
C ILE A 208 9.76 0.97 -8.10
N LEU A 209 8.45 1.22 -8.05
CA LEU A 209 7.87 2.48 -8.53
C LEU A 209 7.73 3.55 -7.46
N GLU A 210 7.81 3.20 -6.19
CA GLU A 210 7.48 4.11 -5.09
C GLU A 210 8.63 4.20 -4.07
N TYR A 211 9.05 3.09 -3.46
CA TYR A 211 10.03 3.09 -2.37
C TYR A 211 11.48 3.38 -2.81
N ILE A 212 11.97 2.76 -3.89
CA ILE A 212 13.31 3.03 -4.44
C ILE A 212 13.45 4.50 -4.90
N PRO A 213 12.53 5.03 -5.74
CA PRO A 213 12.50 6.44 -6.10
C PRO A 213 12.48 7.37 -4.90
N CYS A 214 11.59 7.13 -3.94
CA CYS A 214 11.46 7.96 -2.74
C CYS A 214 12.76 7.97 -1.92
N THR A 215 13.38 6.80 -1.73
CA THR A 215 14.67 6.69 -1.03
C THR A 215 15.78 7.48 -1.73
N SER A 216 15.82 7.44 -3.07
CA SER A 216 16.81 8.22 -3.83
C SER A 216 16.61 9.73 -3.65
N ILE A 217 15.36 10.20 -3.60
CA ILE A 217 15.03 11.61 -3.35
C ILE A 217 15.54 12.07 -1.99
N PHE A 218 15.48 11.22 -0.96
CA PHE A 218 15.99 11.59 0.36
C PHE A 218 17.51 11.43 0.53
N LEU A 219 18.14 10.45 -0.13
CA LEU A 219 19.57 10.16 0.04
C LEU A 219 20.48 11.03 -0.83
N VAL A 220 20.08 11.34 -2.06
CA VAL A 220 20.92 12.11 -3.00
C VAL A 220 21.27 13.53 -2.49
N PRO A 221 20.34 14.32 -1.91
CA PRO A 221 20.70 15.63 -1.35
C PRO A 221 21.72 15.55 -0.22
N MET A 222 21.85 14.41 0.46
CA MET A 222 22.85 14.21 1.52
C MET A 222 24.28 14.15 0.97
N LEU A 223 24.45 13.86 -0.32
CA LEU A 223 25.76 13.90 -0.99
C LEU A 223 26.20 15.33 -1.31
N GLY A 224 25.29 16.32 -1.20
CA GLY A 224 25.56 17.71 -1.51
C GLY A 224 25.69 18.03 -3.00
N GLU A 225 25.50 17.03 -3.87
CA GLU A 225 25.54 17.19 -5.33
C GLU A 225 24.22 17.70 -5.89
N GLU A 226 24.30 18.40 -7.02
CA GLU A 226 23.13 18.85 -7.78
C GLU A 226 22.72 17.78 -8.78
N VAL A 227 21.67 17.04 -8.44
CA VAL A 227 21.15 15.94 -9.26
C VAL A 227 19.69 16.18 -9.58
N ASN A 228 19.34 16.03 -10.86
CA ASN A 228 17.96 16.00 -11.31
C ASN A 228 17.34 14.63 -11.01
N LEU A 229 16.25 14.60 -10.23
CA LEU A 229 15.54 13.39 -9.82
C LEU A 229 14.15 13.26 -10.45
N GLU A 230 13.95 13.84 -11.64
CA GLU A 230 12.72 13.73 -12.43
C GLU A 230 12.27 12.28 -12.67
N TRP A 231 13.22 11.35 -12.88
CA TRP A 231 12.89 9.93 -13.05
C TRP A 231 12.19 9.38 -11.80
N ALA A 232 12.64 9.79 -10.61
CA ALA A 232 12.11 9.30 -9.34
C ALA A 232 10.69 9.83 -9.13
N THR A 233 10.47 11.11 -9.43
CA THR A 233 9.15 11.71 -9.31
C THR A 233 8.17 11.19 -10.36
N MET A 234 8.64 10.87 -11.56
CA MET A 234 7.84 10.19 -12.58
C MET A 234 7.39 8.81 -12.11
N CYS A 235 8.29 7.99 -11.54
CA CYS A 235 7.94 6.68 -10.99
C CYS A 235 6.85 6.78 -9.91
N ILE A 236 7.02 7.69 -8.95
CA ILE A 236 6.06 7.91 -7.84
C ILE A 236 4.70 8.38 -8.39
N SER A 237 4.70 9.24 -9.41
CA SER A 237 3.46 9.74 -10.03
C SER A 237 2.70 8.66 -10.79
N LEU A 238 3.41 7.68 -11.35
CA LEU A 238 2.83 6.57 -12.10
C LEU A 238 2.37 5.41 -11.21
N TYR A 239 2.91 5.29 -9.99
CA TYR A 239 2.58 4.21 -9.06
C TYR A 239 1.05 3.99 -8.87
N PRO A 240 0.21 5.02 -8.64
CA PRO A 240 -1.23 4.83 -8.47
C PRO A 240 -1.95 4.22 -9.68
N ILE A 241 -1.35 4.29 -10.87
CA ILE A 241 -1.87 3.68 -12.11
C ILE A 241 -1.39 2.23 -12.20
N PHE A 242 -0.10 1.98 -11.94
CA PHE A 242 0.48 0.65 -12.08
C PHE A 242 0.03 -0.33 -10.98
N GLU A 243 -0.21 0.14 -9.76
CA GLU A 243 -0.67 -0.70 -8.66
C GLU A 243 -1.97 -1.47 -8.99
N PRO A 244 -3.10 -0.82 -9.38
CA PRO A 244 -4.31 -1.54 -9.73
C PRO A 244 -4.15 -2.39 -11.00
N LEU A 245 -3.37 -1.93 -11.98
CA LEU A 245 -3.08 -2.70 -13.19
C LEU A 245 -2.34 -4.00 -12.88
N ALA A 246 -1.34 -3.96 -11.99
CA ALA A 246 -0.63 -5.15 -11.55
C ALA A 246 -1.57 -6.12 -10.82
N VAL A 247 -2.41 -5.62 -9.90
CA VAL A 247 -3.41 -6.45 -9.21
C VAL A 247 -4.36 -7.12 -10.20
N ILE A 248 -4.87 -6.38 -11.19
CA ILE A 248 -5.73 -6.95 -12.24
C ILE A 248 -4.97 -7.98 -13.06
N TYR A 249 -3.73 -7.71 -13.46
CA TYR A 249 -2.93 -8.60 -14.30
C TYR A 249 -2.60 -9.93 -13.59
N PHE A 250 -2.21 -9.89 -12.32
CA PHE A 250 -1.73 -11.07 -11.59
C PHE A 250 -2.84 -11.88 -10.91
N VAL A 251 -3.96 -11.27 -10.52
CA VAL A 251 -5.09 -11.97 -9.89
C VAL A 251 -6.07 -12.47 -10.96
N LYS A 252 -6.17 -13.81 -11.09
CA LYS A 252 -7.02 -14.45 -12.11
C LYS A 252 -8.50 -14.03 -12.01
N GLU A 253 -9.02 -13.94 -10.81
CA GLU A 253 -10.41 -13.59 -10.52
C GLU A 253 -10.77 -12.18 -11.01
N TYR A 254 -9.84 -11.23 -10.87
CA TYR A 254 -10.02 -9.87 -11.40
C TYR A 254 -10.00 -9.86 -12.93
N ARG A 255 -9.10 -10.60 -13.58
CA ARG A 255 -9.11 -10.74 -15.05
C ARG A 255 -10.41 -11.33 -15.57
N LEU A 256 -10.92 -12.37 -14.91
CA LEU A 256 -12.18 -13.01 -15.30
C LEU A 256 -13.35 -12.05 -15.16
N THR A 257 -13.41 -11.30 -14.05
CA THR A 257 -14.45 -10.30 -13.81
C THR A 257 -14.37 -9.16 -14.84
N LEU A 258 -13.18 -8.65 -15.11
CA LEU A 258 -12.95 -7.61 -16.12
C LEU A 258 -13.33 -8.08 -17.52
N ARG A 259 -12.93 -9.31 -17.90
CA ARG A 259 -13.32 -9.90 -19.18
C ARG A 259 -14.84 -10.07 -19.30
N ARG A 260 -15.53 -10.47 -18.21
CA ARG A 260 -17.00 -10.57 -18.21
C ARG A 260 -17.67 -9.19 -18.33
N ALA A 261 -17.12 -8.17 -17.68
CA ALA A 261 -17.61 -6.80 -17.75
C ALA A 261 -17.41 -6.17 -19.14
N ILE A 262 -16.25 -6.39 -19.77
CA ILE A 262 -15.92 -5.83 -21.09
C ILE A 262 -16.59 -6.61 -22.23
N PHE A 263 -16.56 -7.94 -22.18
CA PHE A 263 -17.04 -8.80 -23.26
C PHE A 263 -18.47 -9.33 -23.05
N GLY A 264 -19.21 -8.79 -22.08
CA GLY A 264 -20.65 -9.01 -21.93
C GLY A 264 -21.07 -10.48 -21.99
N THR A 265 -20.46 -11.35 -21.20
CA THR A 265 -21.01 -12.72 -21.02
C THR A 265 -21.89 -12.74 -19.78
N SER A 266 -23.17 -12.45 -19.99
CA SER A 266 -24.24 -12.77 -19.04
C SER A 266 -24.36 -14.29 -18.97
N ALA A 267 -23.50 -14.93 -18.18
CA ALA A 267 -23.76 -16.28 -17.72
C ALA A 267 -24.85 -16.17 -16.64
N ARG A 268 -26.11 -16.18 -17.11
CA ARG A 268 -27.29 -16.56 -16.34
C ARG A 268 -26.88 -17.72 -15.42
N GLY A 269 -27.09 -17.54 -14.13
CA GLY A 269 -26.56 -18.40 -13.07
C GLY A 269 -26.59 -19.87 -13.47
N SER A 270 -25.41 -20.48 -13.51
CA SER A 270 -25.30 -21.93 -13.37
C SER A 270 -25.92 -22.24 -12.02
N SER A 271 -27.10 -22.83 -12.07
CA SER A 271 -27.74 -23.52 -10.97
C SER A 271 -26.66 -24.32 -10.24
N VAL A 272 -26.32 -23.88 -9.03
CA VAL A 272 -25.82 -24.81 -8.03
C VAL A 272 -27.03 -25.67 -7.71
N SER A 273 -27.21 -26.74 -8.51
CA SER A 273 -27.93 -27.92 -8.06
C SER A 273 -27.13 -28.44 -6.89
N THR A 274 -27.49 -27.96 -5.70
CA THR A 274 -27.13 -28.59 -4.44
C THR A 274 -27.50 -30.05 -4.61
N THR A 275 -26.48 -30.90 -4.59
CA THR A 275 -26.56 -32.34 -4.60
C THR A 275 -27.33 -32.78 -3.36
N ALA A 276 -28.66 -32.71 -3.42
CA ALA A 276 -29.58 -33.41 -2.54
C ALA A 276 -29.83 -34.80 -3.15
N GLU A 277 -28.75 -35.58 -3.27
CA GLU A 277 -28.80 -36.95 -3.79
C GLU A 277 -27.74 -37.79 -3.07
N VAL A 278 -27.82 -37.83 -1.73
CA VAL A 278 -27.17 -38.88 -0.92
C VAL A 278 -28.11 -39.46 0.16
N THR A 279 -29.32 -38.90 0.38
CA THR A 279 -30.21 -39.43 1.44
C THR A 279 -31.31 -40.38 0.95
N ASN A 280 -31.61 -40.48 -0.35
CA ASN A 280 -32.71 -41.32 -0.84
C ASN A 280 -32.35 -42.75 -1.28
N GLN A 281 -31.12 -43.21 -1.04
CA GLN A 281 -30.77 -44.63 -1.20
C GLN A 281 -30.76 -45.43 0.10
N HIS A 282 -30.93 -44.79 1.27
CA HIS A 282 -31.05 -45.53 2.54
C HIS A 282 -32.49 -45.81 2.96
N SER A 283 -33.49 -45.14 2.39
CA SER A 283 -34.92 -45.35 2.74
C SER A 283 -35.63 -46.46 1.95
N ASN A 284 -35.04 -46.95 0.84
CA ASN A 284 -35.61 -48.03 0.02
C ASN A 284 -35.08 -49.43 0.36
N SER A 285 -34.04 -49.54 1.19
CA SER A 285 -33.54 -50.84 1.69
C SER A 285 -34.34 -51.33 2.90
N ASP A 286 -34.81 -50.41 3.76
CA ASP A 286 -35.56 -50.77 4.98
C ASP A 286 -37.04 -51.07 4.72
N SER A 287 -37.60 -50.57 3.61
CA SER A 287 -38.99 -50.82 3.23
C SER A 287 -39.20 -52.12 2.43
N GLN A 288 -38.13 -52.74 1.90
CA GLN A 288 -38.18 -54.10 1.35
C GLN A 288 -37.89 -55.19 2.39
N MET A 289 -37.24 -54.86 3.52
CA MET A 289 -36.97 -55.84 4.58
C MET A 289 -38.18 -56.08 5.51
N ASN A 290 -39.09 -55.11 5.64
CA ASN A 290 -40.29 -55.23 6.49
C ASN A 290 -41.53 -55.84 5.79
N SER A 291 -41.50 -56.08 4.48
CA SER A 291 -42.63 -56.76 3.77
C SER A 291 -42.48 -58.28 3.69
N SER A 292 -41.31 -58.83 4.03
CA SER A 292 -41.03 -60.26 4.01
C SER A 292 -41.16 -60.95 5.38
N THR A 293 -41.21 -60.20 6.48
CA THR A 293 -41.35 -60.76 7.85
C THR A 293 -42.81 -60.89 8.32
N THR A 294 -43.75 -60.15 7.74
CA THR A 294 -45.15 -60.13 8.22
C THR A 294 -46.07 -61.18 7.57
N LYS A 295 -45.56 -62.00 6.63
CA LYS A 295 -46.33 -63.09 5.99
C LYS A 295 -46.03 -64.50 6.52
N LYS A 296 -45.30 -64.64 7.64
CA LYS A 296 -44.95 -65.95 8.23
C LYS A 296 -45.43 -66.19 9.67
N SER A 297 -46.38 -65.39 10.17
CA SER A 297 -46.89 -65.50 11.55
C SER A 297 -48.43 -65.45 11.65
N GLN A 298 -49.13 -66.11 10.72
CA GLN A 298 -50.53 -66.51 10.91
C GLN A 298 -50.72 -67.88 10.26
N ASN A 299 -50.35 -68.92 11.01
CA ASN A 299 -50.92 -70.26 11.03
C ASN A 299 -50.68 -70.81 12.43
#